data_AF-A0AAC8VI29-F1
#
_entry.id   AF-A0AAC8VI29-F1
#
_cell.length_a   1.000
_cell.length_b   1.000
_cell.length_c   1.000
_cell.angle_alpha   90.00
_cell.angle_beta   90.00
_cell.angle_gamma   90.00
#
_symmetry.space_group_name_H-M   'P 1'
#
loop_
_entity.id
_entity.type
_entity.pdbx_description
1 polymer ?
#
loop_
_entity_poly.entity_id
_entity_poly.type
_entity_poly.pdbx_seq_one_letter_code
_entity_poly.pdbx_strand_id
1 'polypeptide(L)'
;MECAASRHVTLCDADSRGFIVVAFCSAILHHWMCKIPTEVATLTYFLCRTHVFLGTLILLMPRGFPGRLFGLVTMLVPWVYALRPVTPDHAFVRVLDVGQGLAVIVKTHHHNLVYDVGNKTKSGFDLGQMVVVPNLYALGIQHIDKLVISHIDSDHSAGLASVLAAYPKTPIVSSSPLLPYTKIQACVAGDRWLWDGVTFEFLSPAYPFPYGRNNQSCVLKVSINEEGSSMLLTGDIEKRQEKKLLLQAPLSLKSDILFAPHHGSNSSSTSPFIKAVSPHTVIISAGRYNAYRLPHVKVLHRYQSQHIAILNTGQVGAIDFQLSGNKEPLFTFAGAGV
;
A
#
# COMPACT_ATOMS: atom_id res chain seq x y z
N MET A 1 2.60 -55.26 58.80
CA MET A 1 2.02 -55.33 57.45
C MET A 1 2.81 -54.40 56.57
N GLU A 2 3.58 -55.00 55.67
CA GLU A 2 4.56 -54.39 54.79
C GLU A 2 3.93 -53.49 53.72
N CYS A 3 4.71 -52.52 53.27
CA CYS A 3 4.46 -51.75 52.06
C CYS A 3 4.47 -52.67 50.82
N ALA A 4 3.44 -52.58 49.97
CA ALA A 4 3.49 -53.01 48.58
C ALA A 4 3.08 -51.84 47.68
N ALA A 5 4.01 -51.44 46.82
CA ALA A 5 3.85 -50.41 45.80
C ALA A 5 3.01 -50.90 44.62
N SER A 6 2.24 -50.02 43.99
CA SER A 6 2.05 -50.07 42.54
C SER A 6 1.79 -48.67 41.99
N ARG A 7 2.79 -48.16 41.24
CA ARG A 7 2.69 -47.00 40.38
C ARG A 7 2.13 -47.48 39.03
N HIS A 8 0.99 -46.96 38.61
CA HIS A 8 0.66 -46.83 37.19
C HIS A 8 0.62 -45.35 36.84
N VAL A 9 1.80 -44.78 36.62
CA VAL A 9 1.93 -43.55 35.84
C VAL A 9 2.07 -44.01 34.39
N THR A 10 0.97 -43.97 33.65
CA THR A 10 1.00 -44.11 32.20
C THR A 10 1.78 -42.91 31.67
N LEU A 11 2.99 -43.18 31.16
CA LEU A 11 3.78 -42.21 30.42
C LEU A 11 2.90 -41.68 29.28
N CYS A 12 2.65 -40.37 29.26
CA CYS A 12 2.10 -39.71 28.07
C CYS A 12 3.01 -40.05 26.89
N ASP A 13 2.42 -40.76 25.95
CA ASP A 13 3.03 -41.26 24.73
C ASP A 13 3.80 -40.14 24.02
N ALA A 14 5.05 -40.41 23.65
CA ALA A 14 5.94 -39.43 23.01
C ALA A 14 5.38 -38.94 21.66
N ASP A 15 4.43 -39.68 21.08
CA ASP A 15 3.72 -39.34 19.84
C ASP A 15 2.65 -38.25 20.02
N SER A 16 2.07 -38.10 21.22
CA SER A 16 1.07 -37.06 21.51
C SER A 16 1.69 -35.65 21.61
N ARG A 17 2.98 -35.55 21.98
CA ARG A 17 3.74 -34.29 21.96
C ARG A 17 3.95 -33.78 20.54
N GLY A 18 4.08 -34.68 19.57
CA GLY A 18 4.17 -34.34 18.15
C GLY A 18 2.88 -33.67 17.67
N PHE A 19 1.72 -34.23 18.02
CA PHE A 19 0.42 -33.67 17.64
C PHE A 19 0.16 -32.28 18.24
N ILE A 20 0.50 -32.07 19.51
CA ILE A 20 0.33 -30.76 20.16
C ILE A 20 1.25 -29.72 19.52
N VAL A 21 2.52 -30.06 19.26
CA VAL A 21 3.46 -29.14 18.59
C VAL A 21 3.02 -28.84 17.16
N VAL A 22 2.51 -29.83 16.42
CA VAL A 22 1.99 -29.62 15.05
C VAL A 22 0.73 -28.76 15.06
N ALA A 23 -0.20 -28.97 16.00
CA ALA A 23 -1.37 -28.12 16.15
C ALA A 23 -1.00 -26.68 16.56
N PHE A 24 -0.02 -26.51 17.45
CA PHE A 24 0.46 -25.19 17.87
C PHE A 24 1.22 -24.47 16.76
N CYS A 25 2.12 -25.17 16.05
CA CYS A 25 2.82 -24.63 14.89
C CYS A 25 1.84 -24.32 13.76
N SER A 26 0.84 -25.17 13.52
CA SER A 26 -0.23 -24.91 12.55
C SER A 26 -1.10 -23.73 12.95
N ALA A 27 -1.44 -23.57 14.24
CA ALA A 27 -2.18 -22.41 14.74
C ALA A 27 -1.35 -21.12 14.68
N ILE A 28 -0.05 -21.17 14.97
CA ILE A 28 0.88 -20.04 14.83
C ILE A 28 1.06 -19.69 13.35
N LEU A 29 1.31 -20.68 12.48
CA LEU A 29 1.37 -20.49 11.03
C LEU A 29 0.05 -19.94 10.50
N HIS A 30 -1.09 -20.44 10.97
CA HIS A 30 -2.40 -19.94 10.53
C HIS A 30 -2.66 -18.52 11.03
N HIS A 31 -2.31 -18.20 12.28
CA HIS A 31 -2.38 -16.85 12.84
C HIS A 31 -1.45 -15.87 12.13
N TRP A 32 -0.26 -16.32 11.73
CA TRP A 32 0.69 -15.54 10.92
C TRP A 32 0.22 -15.41 9.46
N MET A 33 -0.34 -16.46 8.86
CA MET A 33 -0.89 -16.47 7.50
C MET A 33 -2.11 -15.56 7.39
N CYS A 34 -2.92 -15.43 8.44
CA CYS A 34 -4.02 -14.46 8.51
C CYS A 34 -3.56 -12.99 8.64
N LYS A 35 -2.26 -12.74 8.92
CA LYS A 35 -1.65 -11.40 8.97
C LYS A 35 -0.88 -11.04 7.71
N ILE A 36 -0.72 -11.97 6.77
CA ILE A 36 -0.20 -11.68 5.44
C ILE A 36 -1.38 -11.15 4.62
N PRO A 37 -1.30 -9.94 4.02
CA PRO A 37 -2.37 -9.39 3.20
C PRO A 37 -2.82 -10.43 2.17
N THR A 38 -4.09 -10.82 2.25
CA THR A 38 -4.72 -11.74 1.32
C THR A 38 -4.78 -11.09 -0.06
N GLU A 39 -4.46 -11.88 -1.08
CA GLU A 39 -4.56 -11.58 -2.52
C GLU A 39 -3.48 -10.66 -3.10
N VAL A 40 -2.34 -11.29 -3.41
CA VAL A 40 -1.37 -10.83 -4.42
C VAL A 40 -1.29 -11.92 -5.48
N ALA A 41 -1.73 -11.62 -6.70
CA ALA A 41 -1.66 -12.40 -7.93
C ALA A 41 -2.13 -13.87 -7.84
N THR A 42 -3.34 -14.18 -8.31
CA THR A 42 -3.95 -15.54 -8.28
C THR A 42 -3.02 -16.68 -8.76
N LEU A 43 -2.11 -16.43 -9.70
CA LEU A 43 -1.13 -17.43 -10.16
C LEU A 43 0.07 -17.59 -9.21
N THR A 44 0.65 -16.49 -8.74
CA THR A 44 1.72 -16.48 -7.72
C THR A 44 1.19 -16.97 -6.37
N TYR A 45 -0.09 -16.71 -6.08
CA TYR A 45 -0.82 -17.13 -4.89
C TYR A 45 -1.12 -18.64 -4.88
N PHE A 46 -1.55 -19.20 -6.01
CA PHE A 46 -1.76 -20.64 -6.15
C PHE A 46 -0.42 -21.37 -5.98
N LEU A 47 0.63 -20.92 -6.67
CA LEU A 47 1.98 -21.47 -6.51
C LEU A 47 2.49 -21.28 -5.07
N CYS A 48 2.26 -20.14 -4.44
CA CYS A 48 2.67 -19.90 -3.06
C CYS A 48 1.99 -20.86 -2.07
N ARG A 49 0.66 -21.02 -2.18
CA ARG A 49 -0.11 -21.95 -1.34
C ARG A 49 0.28 -23.41 -1.57
N THR A 50 0.49 -23.83 -2.81
CA THR A 50 0.91 -25.20 -3.10
C THR A 50 2.29 -25.50 -2.55
N HIS A 51 3.23 -24.56 -2.66
CA HIS A 51 4.60 -24.74 -2.14
C HIS A 51 4.64 -24.74 -0.61
N VAL A 52 3.90 -23.87 0.07
CA VAL A 52 3.79 -23.85 1.54
C VAL A 52 3.11 -25.12 2.05
N PHE A 53 2.02 -25.54 1.42
CA PHE A 53 1.29 -26.76 1.78
C PHE A 53 2.15 -28.00 1.57
N LEU A 54 2.77 -28.14 0.40
CA LEU A 54 3.66 -29.26 0.07
C LEU A 54 4.88 -29.29 1.00
N GLY A 55 5.48 -28.13 1.28
CA GLY A 55 6.62 -28.05 2.20
C GLY A 55 6.24 -28.42 3.64
N THR A 56 5.04 -28.03 4.09
CA THR A 56 4.50 -28.46 5.38
C THR A 56 4.30 -29.98 5.42
N LEU A 57 3.72 -30.58 4.37
CA LEU A 57 3.55 -32.04 4.29
C LEU A 57 4.90 -32.78 4.33
N ILE A 58 5.91 -32.28 3.62
CA ILE A 58 7.27 -32.86 3.62
C ILE A 58 7.90 -32.76 5.02
N LEU A 59 7.72 -31.64 5.73
CA LEU A 59 8.24 -31.47 7.08
C LEU A 59 7.57 -32.39 8.10
N LEU A 60 6.29 -32.70 7.92
CA LEU A 60 5.49 -33.55 8.79
C LEU A 60 5.70 -35.06 8.56
N MET A 61 6.51 -35.47 7.57
CA MET A 61 6.82 -36.88 7.34
C MET A 61 7.50 -37.56 8.56
N PRO A 62 7.40 -38.90 8.72
CA PRO A 62 7.95 -39.62 9.86
C PRO A 62 9.45 -39.37 10.13
N ARG A 63 9.86 -39.54 11.39
CA ARG A 63 11.28 -39.46 11.78
C ARG A 63 12.06 -40.58 11.07
N GLY A 64 13.04 -40.22 10.25
CA GLY A 64 13.84 -41.16 9.46
C GLY A 64 13.67 -41.06 7.94
N PHE A 65 12.66 -40.33 7.44
CA PHE A 65 12.51 -40.11 6.00
C PHE A 65 13.63 -39.18 5.47
N PRO A 66 14.44 -39.61 4.49
CA PRO A 66 15.49 -38.76 3.92
C PRO A 66 14.86 -37.59 3.16
N GLY A 67 15.37 -36.36 3.38
CA GLY A 67 14.93 -35.19 2.62
C GLY A 67 13.82 -34.33 3.25
N ARG A 68 13.42 -34.57 4.52
CA ARG A 68 12.48 -33.69 5.23
C ARG A 68 12.86 -32.21 5.21
N LEU A 69 14.16 -31.90 5.20
CA LEU A 69 14.67 -30.53 5.10
C LEU A 69 14.35 -29.84 3.75
N PHE A 70 14.04 -30.59 2.68
CA PHE A 70 13.53 -30.00 1.44
C PHE A 70 12.14 -29.35 1.61
N GLY A 71 11.42 -29.72 2.67
CA GLY A 71 10.22 -29.01 3.10
C GLY A 71 10.47 -27.54 3.45
N LEU A 72 11.64 -27.23 4.03
CA LEU A 72 12.04 -25.82 4.25
C LEU A 72 12.30 -25.10 2.94
N VAL A 73 13.01 -25.73 2.00
CA VAL A 73 13.32 -25.14 0.69
C VAL A 73 12.03 -24.82 -0.07
N THR A 74 11.08 -25.76 -0.09
CA THR A 74 9.77 -25.55 -0.73
C THR A 74 8.96 -24.45 -0.06
N MET A 75 8.96 -24.35 1.28
CA MET A 75 8.34 -23.22 1.99
C MET A 75 9.03 -21.86 1.73
N LEU A 76 10.29 -21.86 1.31
CA LEU A 76 11.04 -20.63 1.00
C LEU A 76 10.84 -20.13 -0.44
N VAL A 77 10.38 -20.97 -1.37
CA VAL A 77 10.12 -20.58 -2.78
C VAL A 77 9.21 -19.36 -2.91
N PRO A 78 8.07 -19.23 -2.18
CA PRO A 78 7.25 -18.03 -2.18
C PRO A 78 8.00 -16.73 -1.90
N TRP A 79 8.98 -16.76 -1.01
CA TRP A 79 9.77 -15.58 -0.63
C TRP A 79 10.60 -15.08 -1.80
N VAL A 80 11.08 -15.99 -2.66
CA VAL A 80 11.81 -15.61 -3.89
C VAL A 80 10.90 -14.85 -4.86
N TYR A 81 9.62 -15.22 -4.95
CA TYR A 81 8.65 -14.49 -5.78
C TYR A 81 8.27 -13.14 -5.17
N ALA A 82 8.06 -13.08 -3.86
CA ALA A 82 7.72 -11.85 -3.14
C ALA A 82 8.85 -10.80 -3.16
N LEU A 83 10.10 -11.26 -3.24
CA LEU A 83 11.29 -10.41 -3.25
C LEU A 83 11.80 -10.07 -4.65
N ARG A 84 11.04 -10.36 -5.71
CA ARG A 84 11.48 -9.99 -7.07
C ARG A 84 11.65 -8.48 -7.18
N PRO A 85 12.79 -8.01 -7.71
CA PRO A 85 12.99 -6.60 -7.97
C PRO A 85 12.03 -6.15 -9.08
N VAL A 86 11.61 -4.89 -9.01
CA VAL A 86 10.90 -4.25 -10.12
C VAL A 86 11.92 -4.03 -11.23
N THR A 87 11.56 -4.34 -12.48
CA THR A 87 12.46 -4.10 -13.62
C THR A 87 12.73 -2.60 -13.80
N PRO A 88 13.88 -2.20 -14.38
CA PRO A 88 14.09 -0.79 -14.75
C PRO A 88 12.98 -0.28 -15.68
N ASP A 89 12.72 1.02 -15.67
CA ASP A 89 11.63 1.68 -16.42
C ASP A 89 10.22 1.21 -16.03
N HIS A 90 10.09 0.65 -14.81
CA HIS A 90 8.81 0.25 -14.25
C HIS A 90 8.69 0.73 -12.80
N ALA A 91 7.45 0.95 -12.36
CA ALA A 91 7.14 1.19 -10.95
C ALA A 91 6.01 0.26 -10.52
N PHE A 92 6.24 -0.54 -9.48
CA PHE A 92 5.16 -1.23 -8.78
C PHE A 92 4.48 -0.24 -7.82
N VAL A 93 3.15 -0.21 -7.85
CA VAL A 93 2.35 0.67 -6.99
C VAL A 93 1.36 -0.19 -6.21
N ARG A 94 1.33 0.03 -4.88
CA ARG A 94 0.32 -0.53 -3.98
C ARG A 94 -0.43 0.59 -3.29
N VAL A 95 -1.73 0.64 -3.49
CA VAL A 95 -2.66 1.51 -2.76
C VAL A 95 -3.27 0.71 -1.62
N LEU A 96 -3.04 1.14 -0.39
CA LEU A 96 -3.50 0.42 0.78
C LEU A 96 -4.96 0.73 1.10
N ASP A 97 -5.73 -0.28 1.50
CA ASP A 97 -7.02 -0.06 2.16
C ASP A 97 -6.77 0.37 3.61
N VAL A 98 -6.73 1.69 3.79
CA VAL A 98 -6.63 2.36 5.10
C VAL A 98 -7.98 2.93 5.55
N GLY A 99 -9.09 2.45 4.98
CA GLY A 99 -10.41 3.01 5.26
C GLY A 99 -10.52 4.47 4.82
N GLN A 100 -10.79 5.39 5.75
CA GLN A 100 -10.77 6.83 5.45
C GLN A 100 -9.34 7.36 5.58
N GLY A 101 -8.77 7.78 4.45
CA GLY A 101 -7.41 8.29 4.35
C GLY A 101 -6.70 7.77 3.13
N LEU A 102 -5.41 8.05 3.02
CA LEU A 102 -4.57 7.60 1.90
C LEU A 102 -3.25 7.03 2.41
N ALA A 103 -2.81 5.94 1.78
CA ALA A 103 -1.43 5.46 1.86
C ALA A 103 -1.08 4.70 0.59
N VAL A 104 -0.04 5.13 -0.11
CA VAL A 104 0.41 4.56 -1.38
C VAL A 104 1.90 4.26 -1.28
N ILE A 105 2.28 3.05 -1.69
CA ILE A 105 3.66 2.61 -1.79
C ILE A 105 4.03 2.55 -3.27
N VAL A 106 5.12 3.19 -3.65
CA VAL A 106 5.69 3.13 -5.00
C VAL A 106 7.09 2.55 -4.90
N LYS A 107 7.33 1.42 -5.55
CA LYS A 107 8.61 0.72 -5.60
C LYS A 107 9.15 0.76 -7.03
N THR A 108 10.33 1.31 -7.20
CA THR A 108 11.10 1.23 -8.46
C THR A 108 12.16 0.12 -8.33
N HIS A 109 13.09 0.00 -9.28
CA HIS A 109 14.11 -1.04 -9.23
C HIS A 109 14.97 -0.98 -7.95
N HIS A 110 15.35 0.23 -7.51
CA HIS A 110 16.17 0.41 -6.30
C HIS A 110 15.54 1.28 -5.22
N HIS A 111 14.51 2.08 -5.55
CA HIS A 111 13.99 3.10 -4.65
C HIS A 111 12.54 2.81 -4.20
N ASN A 112 12.20 3.33 -3.02
CA ASN A 112 10.91 3.15 -2.37
C ASN A 112 10.37 4.51 -1.93
N LEU A 113 9.20 4.87 -2.44
CA LEU A 113 8.45 6.05 -2.02
C LEU A 113 7.19 5.62 -1.28
N VAL A 114 6.88 6.32 -0.19
CA VAL A 114 5.60 6.22 0.50
C VAL A 114 4.90 7.57 0.41
N TYR A 115 3.67 7.60 -0.08
CA TYR A 115 2.83 8.78 -0.17
C TYR A 115 1.65 8.63 0.79
N ASP A 116 1.63 9.47 1.83
CA ASP A 116 0.73 9.40 2.98
C ASP A 116 0.80 8.07 3.76
N VAL A 117 0.28 8.10 4.99
CA VAL A 117 0.45 7.03 5.98
C VAL A 117 -0.84 6.74 6.76
N GLY A 118 -1.97 7.19 6.21
CA GLY A 118 -3.30 6.93 6.76
C GLY A 118 -3.57 7.58 8.12
N ASN A 119 -4.75 7.26 8.64
CA ASN A 119 -5.29 7.81 9.87
C ASN A 119 -4.75 7.18 11.16
N LYS A 120 -4.85 7.94 12.25
CA LYS A 120 -4.75 7.45 13.63
C LYS A 120 -5.98 7.92 14.39
N THR A 121 -6.85 6.99 14.72
CA THR A 121 -8.08 7.32 15.46
C THR A 121 -7.77 7.62 16.93
N LYS A 122 -8.65 8.39 17.58
CA LYS A 122 -8.56 8.70 19.02
C LYS A 122 -8.62 7.45 19.91
N SER A 123 -9.19 6.34 19.41
CA SER A 123 -9.25 5.06 20.13
C SER A 123 -7.91 4.31 20.18
N GLY A 124 -6.88 4.82 19.49
CA GLY A 124 -5.56 4.20 19.42
C GLY A 124 -5.32 3.36 18.15
N PHE A 125 -6.32 3.20 17.27
CA PHE A 125 -6.13 2.55 15.97
C PHE A 125 -5.25 3.43 15.06
N ASP A 126 -3.96 3.08 14.98
CA ASP A 126 -2.93 3.70 14.14
C ASP A 126 -2.70 2.88 12.86
N LEU A 127 -3.19 3.37 11.72
CA LEU A 127 -3.09 2.67 10.45
C LEU A 127 -1.66 2.61 9.91
N GLY A 128 -0.79 3.55 10.33
CA GLY A 128 0.64 3.47 10.06
C GLY A 128 1.25 2.19 10.64
N GLN A 129 0.94 1.89 11.90
CA GLN A 129 1.42 0.68 12.58
C GLN A 129 0.74 -0.60 12.08
N MET A 130 -0.56 -0.57 11.82
CA MET A 130 -1.34 -1.79 11.56
C MET A 130 -1.45 -2.17 10.09
N VAL A 131 -1.32 -1.21 9.17
CA VAL A 131 -1.51 -1.44 7.73
C VAL A 131 -0.25 -1.08 6.96
N VAL A 132 0.30 0.13 7.14
CA VAL A 132 1.43 0.62 6.34
C VAL A 132 2.70 -0.18 6.62
N VAL A 133 3.16 -0.23 7.88
CA VAL A 133 4.40 -0.93 8.26
C VAL A 133 4.39 -2.42 7.86
N PRO A 134 3.33 -3.20 8.13
CA PRO A 134 3.27 -4.59 7.68
C PRO A 134 3.34 -4.75 6.15
N ASN A 135 2.75 -3.82 5.38
CA ASN A 135 2.85 -3.86 3.92
C ASN A 135 4.25 -3.50 3.41
N LEU A 136 4.96 -2.58 4.06
CA LEU A 136 6.36 -2.32 3.74
C LEU A 136 7.21 -3.58 3.95
N TYR A 137 7.00 -4.31 5.05
CA TYR A 137 7.68 -5.59 5.29
C TYR A 137 7.28 -6.67 4.28
N ALA A 138 5.99 -6.79 3.96
CA ALA A 138 5.50 -7.76 2.98
C ALA A 138 6.09 -7.54 1.57
N LEU A 139 6.43 -6.29 1.23
CA LEU A 139 7.08 -5.91 -0.03
C LEU A 139 8.62 -5.98 0.02
N GLY A 140 9.18 -6.42 1.15
CA GLY A 140 10.63 -6.52 1.35
C GLY A 140 11.33 -5.16 1.42
N ILE A 141 10.62 -4.09 1.78
CA ILE A 141 11.16 -2.73 1.83
C ILE A 141 12.01 -2.58 3.09
N GLN A 142 13.32 -2.42 2.89
CA GLN A 142 14.30 -2.27 3.97
C GLN A 142 14.59 -0.80 4.32
N HIS A 143 14.34 0.12 3.40
CA HIS A 143 14.49 1.57 3.59
C HIS A 143 13.46 2.31 2.74
N ILE A 144 13.11 3.53 3.16
CA ILE A 144 12.24 4.43 2.42
C ILE A 144 13.09 5.60 1.95
N ASP A 145 13.23 5.77 0.63
CA ASP A 145 14.03 6.83 0.03
C ASP A 145 13.35 8.19 0.13
N LYS A 146 12.02 8.20 0.08
CA LYS A 146 11.22 9.42 0.28
C LYS A 146 9.84 9.10 0.83
N LEU A 147 9.51 9.70 1.96
CA LEU A 147 8.16 9.69 2.51
C LEU A 147 7.52 11.05 2.26
N VAL A 148 6.51 11.08 1.41
CA VAL A 148 5.73 12.28 1.09
C VAL A 148 4.49 12.30 1.96
N ILE A 149 4.32 13.34 2.76
CA ILE A 149 3.06 13.67 3.42
C ILE A 149 2.40 14.78 2.61
N SER A 150 1.27 14.48 1.97
CA SER A 150 0.56 15.42 1.12
C SER A 150 0.18 16.69 1.88
N HIS A 151 -0.42 16.54 3.05
CA HIS A 151 -0.83 17.60 3.97
C HIS A 151 -1.01 17.06 5.40
N ILE A 152 -1.31 17.92 6.38
CA ILE A 152 -1.24 17.57 7.82
C ILE A 152 -2.52 16.95 8.40
N ASP A 153 -3.56 16.75 7.59
CA ASP A 153 -4.81 16.19 8.12
C ASP A 153 -4.60 14.74 8.56
N SER A 154 -5.34 14.34 9.59
CA SER A 154 -5.05 13.12 10.32
C SER A 154 -5.11 11.86 9.46
N ASP A 155 -6.02 11.81 8.50
CA ASP A 155 -6.22 10.70 7.58
C ASP A 155 -5.12 10.56 6.51
N HIS A 156 -4.13 11.45 6.53
CA HIS A 156 -2.94 11.40 5.69
C HIS A 156 -1.66 11.25 6.51
N SER A 157 -1.51 12.01 7.60
CA SER A 157 -0.23 12.14 8.29
C SER A 157 -0.14 11.43 9.64
N ALA A 158 -1.25 10.95 10.22
CA ALA A 158 -1.24 10.58 11.64
C ALA A 158 -0.55 9.23 11.93
N GLY A 159 -0.37 8.37 10.92
CA GLY A 159 0.45 7.17 11.00
C GLY A 159 1.98 7.41 10.97
N LEU A 160 2.43 8.66 10.79
CA LEU A 160 3.83 8.98 10.50
C LEU A 160 4.79 8.54 11.62
N ALA A 161 4.41 8.76 12.88
CA ALA A 161 5.24 8.37 14.03
C ALA A 161 5.51 6.86 14.04
N SER A 162 4.52 6.05 13.69
CA SER A 162 4.65 4.59 13.63
C SER A 162 5.55 4.14 12.48
N VAL A 163 5.43 4.79 11.32
CA VAL A 163 6.31 4.50 10.18
C VAL A 163 7.75 4.88 10.49
N LEU A 164 8.00 6.03 11.12
CA LEU A 164 9.36 6.46 11.48
C LEU A 164 9.96 5.65 12.64
N ALA A 165 9.14 5.09 13.53
CA ALA A 165 9.63 4.14 14.52
C ALA A 165 10.21 2.87 13.85
N ALA A 166 9.59 2.41 12.76
CA ALA A 166 10.08 1.28 11.97
C ALA A 166 11.21 1.67 11.00
N TYR A 167 11.19 2.89 10.46
CA TYR A 167 12.13 3.42 9.46
C TYR A 167 12.69 4.79 9.86
N PRO A 168 13.58 4.85 10.87
CA PRO A 168 13.98 6.11 11.53
C PRO A 168 14.83 7.06 10.68
N LYS A 169 15.44 6.56 9.59
CA LYS A 169 16.31 7.34 8.69
C LYS A 169 15.59 7.91 7.46
N THR A 170 14.28 7.79 7.41
CA THR A 170 13.47 8.15 6.23
C THR A 170 13.47 9.66 5.99
N PRO A 171 13.88 10.13 4.80
CA PRO A 171 13.69 11.53 4.40
C PRO A 171 12.21 11.86 4.23
N ILE A 172 11.77 12.96 4.84
CA ILE A 172 10.36 13.39 4.81
C ILE A 172 10.24 14.61 3.91
N VAL A 173 9.26 14.56 3.01
CA VAL A 173 8.81 15.70 2.21
C VAL A 173 7.36 16.01 2.55
N SER A 174 7.01 17.28 2.75
CA SER A 174 5.64 17.67 3.08
C SER A 174 5.29 19.07 2.60
N SER A 175 4.00 19.35 2.45
CA SER A 175 3.50 20.72 2.22
C SER A 175 3.44 21.55 3.50
N SER A 176 3.55 20.91 4.68
CA SER A 176 3.48 21.58 5.97
C SER A 176 4.77 21.45 6.78
N PRO A 177 5.35 22.56 7.26
CA PRO A 177 6.46 22.52 8.21
C PRO A 177 6.01 22.18 9.65
N LEU A 178 4.71 22.02 9.90
CA LEU A 178 4.13 21.85 11.23
C LEU A 178 4.17 20.42 11.76
N LEU A 179 4.62 19.46 10.96
CA LEU A 179 4.84 18.11 11.46
C LEU A 179 5.96 18.17 12.53
N PRO A 180 5.85 17.41 13.63
CA PRO A 180 6.75 17.53 14.79
C PRO A 180 8.12 16.87 14.56
N TYR A 181 8.74 17.12 13.41
CA TYR A 181 10.02 16.54 12.99
C TYR A 181 10.97 17.64 12.49
N THR A 182 12.24 17.49 12.79
CA THR A 182 13.24 18.57 12.64
C THR A 182 13.82 18.71 11.24
N LYS A 183 13.58 17.75 10.33
CA LYS A 183 14.12 17.72 8.97
C LYS A 183 13.04 17.33 7.97
N ILE A 184 12.20 18.30 7.61
CA ILE A 184 11.16 18.14 6.59
C ILE A 184 11.52 19.03 5.42
N GLN A 185 11.67 18.44 4.23
CA GLN A 185 11.80 19.20 3.00
C GLN A 185 10.40 19.62 2.52
N ALA A 186 10.27 20.85 2.03
CA ALA A 186 9.02 21.28 1.41
C ALA A 186 8.84 20.61 0.05
N CYS A 187 7.64 20.12 -0.27
CA CYS A 187 7.28 19.84 -1.66
C CYS A 187 6.96 21.17 -2.35
N VAL A 188 7.55 21.41 -3.52
CA VAL A 188 7.31 22.63 -4.31
C VAL A 188 7.09 22.26 -5.77
N ALA A 189 6.13 22.92 -6.43
CA ALA A 189 5.83 22.69 -7.83
C ALA A 189 7.07 22.93 -8.70
N GLY A 190 7.34 22.01 -9.62
CA GLY A 190 8.53 22.01 -10.46
C GLY A 190 9.69 21.18 -9.90
N ASP A 191 9.67 20.82 -8.60
CA ASP A 191 10.61 19.85 -8.06
C ASP A 191 10.41 18.50 -8.75
N ARG A 192 11.44 18.06 -9.48
CA ARG A 192 11.43 16.84 -10.28
C ARG A 192 12.65 15.99 -9.98
N TRP A 193 12.46 14.67 -9.96
CA TRP A 193 13.57 13.72 -9.88
C TRP A 193 13.29 12.47 -10.73
N LEU A 194 14.34 11.72 -11.03
CA LEU A 194 14.31 10.50 -11.81
C LEU A 194 14.90 9.36 -10.99
N TRP A 195 14.16 8.26 -10.84
CA TRP A 195 14.64 7.03 -10.22
C TRP A 195 14.36 5.85 -11.13
N ASP A 196 15.41 5.15 -11.55
CA ASP A 196 15.30 3.90 -12.31
C ASP A 196 14.37 3.98 -13.55
N GLY A 197 14.39 5.11 -14.26
CA GLY A 197 13.51 5.37 -15.43
C GLY A 197 12.12 5.94 -15.10
N VAL A 198 11.83 6.14 -13.82
CA VAL A 198 10.55 6.67 -13.33
C VAL A 198 10.71 8.14 -12.95
N THR A 199 10.00 9.02 -13.64
CA THR A 199 9.95 10.46 -13.33
C THR A 199 8.93 10.72 -12.25
N PHE A 200 9.33 11.55 -11.28
CA PHE A 200 8.47 12.09 -10.24
C PHE A 200 8.51 13.61 -10.30
N GLU A 201 7.35 14.27 -10.30
CA GLU A 201 7.23 15.73 -10.40
C GLU A 201 6.15 16.24 -9.46
N PHE A 202 6.50 17.18 -8.57
CA PHE A 202 5.49 17.91 -7.81
C PHE A 202 4.85 18.99 -8.70
N LEU A 203 3.52 19.01 -8.76
CA LEU A 203 2.73 20.03 -9.47
C LEU A 203 2.14 21.09 -8.52
N SER A 204 2.15 20.81 -7.23
CA SER A 204 1.61 21.68 -6.16
C SER A 204 2.31 21.33 -4.85
N PRO A 205 2.45 22.30 -3.93
CA PRO A 205 2.13 23.72 -4.03
C PRO A 205 3.19 24.55 -4.78
N ALA A 206 2.83 25.71 -5.34
CA ALA A 206 3.78 26.59 -6.06
C ALA A 206 4.89 27.20 -5.19
N TYR A 207 4.68 27.26 -3.87
CA TYR A 207 5.66 27.74 -2.89
C TYR A 207 5.39 27.05 -1.55
N PRO A 208 6.39 26.95 -0.66
CA PRO A 208 6.17 26.46 0.70
C PRO A 208 5.13 27.31 1.43
N PHE A 209 4.17 26.67 2.09
CA PHE A 209 3.15 27.36 2.87
C PHE A 209 3.40 27.17 4.37
N PRO A 210 3.04 28.15 5.22
CA PRO A 210 3.15 28.00 6.68
C PRO A 210 2.18 26.95 7.24
N TYR A 211 1.11 26.63 6.50
CA TYR A 211 0.11 25.62 6.84
C TYR A 211 -0.11 24.70 5.62
N GLY A 212 -0.06 23.38 5.81
CA GLY A 212 -0.38 22.42 4.75
C GLY A 212 -1.77 21.83 4.97
N ARG A 213 -2.79 22.50 4.43
CA ARG A 213 -4.18 22.00 4.37
C ARG A 213 -4.45 21.40 2.98
N ASN A 214 -5.66 20.89 2.79
CA ASN A 214 -6.19 20.29 1.55
C ASN A 214 -5.68 20.95 0.25
N ASN A 215 -5.87 22.27 0.07
CA ASN A 215 -5.47 23.00 -1.13
C ASN A 215 -3.95 23.27 -1.25
N GLN A 216 -3.16 22.89 -0.25
CA GLN A 216 -1.70 22.91 -0.27
C GLN A 216 -1.10 21.51 -0.45
N SER A 217 -1.94 20.48 -0.66
CA SER A 217 -1.46 19.11 -0.82
C SER A 217 -0.30 19.01 -1.83
N CYS A 218 0.70 18.19 -1.50
CA CYS A 218 1.78 17.83 -2.43
C CYS A 218 1.21 17.02 -3.59
N VAL A 219 0.81 17.66 -4.68
CA VAL A 219 0.31 16.94 -5.87
C VAL A 219 1.51 16.37 -6.59
N LEU A 220 1.59 15.04 -6.70
CA LEU A 220 2.72 14.32 -7.25
C LEU A 220 2.30 13.57 -8.51
N LYS A 221 2.94 13.87 -9.62
CA LYS A 221 2.88 13.07 -10.83
C LYS A 221 4.00 12.03 -10.81
N VAL A 222 3.67 10.80 -11.18
CA VAL A 222 4.63 9.71 -11.40
C VAL A 222 4.43 9.19 -12.82
N SER A 223 5.48 9.15 -13.63
CA SER A 223 5.39 8.72 -15.03
C SER A 223 6.58 7.91 -15.49
N ILE A 224 6.32 6.95 -16.38
CA ILE A 224 7.36 6.19 -17.09
C ILE A 224 7.67 6.91 -18.39
N ASN A 225 8.85 7.54 -18.47
CA ASN A 225 9.24 8.36 -19.62
C ASN A 225 8.14 9.38 -20.01
N GLU A 226 8.18 9.95 -21.21
CA GLU A 226 7.15 10.89 -21.68
C GLU A 226 5.92 10.19 -22.30
N GLU A 227 6.11 8.95 -22.77
CA GLU A 227 5.11 8.21 -23.53
C GLU A 227 4.50 7.02 -22.78
N GLY A 228 5.06 6.62 -21.63
CA GLY A 228 4.54 5.49 -20.85
C GLY A 228 3.33 5.86 -20.01
N SER A 229 2.94 4.92 -19.15
CA SER A 229 1.88 5.14 -18.16
C SER A 229 2.28 6.16 -17.10
N SER A 230 1.26 6.82 -16.57
CA SER A 230 1.41 7.85 -15.55
C SER A 230 0.24 7.87 -14.57
N MET A 231 0.52 8.32 -13.35
CA MET A 231 -0.49 8.53 -12.33
C MET A 231 -0.34 9.89 -11.66
N LEU A 232 -1.47 10.42 -11.18
CA LEU A 232 -1.53 11.68 -10.44
C LEU A 232 -2.07 11.46 -9.03
N LEU A 233 -1.18 11.59 -8.04
CA LEU A 233 -1.50 11.60 -6.62
C LEU A 233 -1.84 13.03 -6.20
N THR A 234 -3.10 13.28 -5.86
CA THR A 234 -3.61 14.64 -5.68
C THR A 234 -3.69 15.09 -4.23
N GLY A 235 -3.56 14.17 -3.27
CA GLY A 235 -4.00 14.40 -1.90
C GLY A 235 -5.43 14.96 -1.88
N ASP A 236 -5.65 15.97 -1.06
CA ASP A 236 -6.99 16.51 -0.81
C ASP A 236 -7.25 17.86 -1.48
N ILE A 237 -6.60 18.14 -2.61
CA ILE A 237 -6.88 19.39 -3.34
C ILE A 237 -8.38 19.53 -3.67
N GLU A 238 -8.88 20.76 -3.54
CA GLU A 238 -10.27 21.09 -3.80
C GLU A 238 -10.39 21.94 -5.08
N LYS A 239 -11.62 22.32 -5.46
CA LYS A 239 -11.90 23.10 -6.69
C LYS A 239 -10.98 24.30 -6.87
N ARG A 240 -10.61 24.98 -5.77
CA ARG A 240 -9.73 26.15 -5.81
C ARG A 240 -8.33 25.80 -6.33
N GLN A 241 -7.74 24.72 -5.83
CA GLN A 241 -6.41 24.29 -6.24
C GLN A 241 -6.45 23.57 -7.59
N GLU A 242 -7.51 22.81 -7.89
CA GLU A 242 -7.75 22.27 -9.24
C GLU A 242 -7.76 23.36 -10.31
N LYS A 243 -8.47 24.48 -10.06
CA LYS A 243 -8.49 25.62 -10.97
C LYS A 243 -7.10 26.23 -11.17
N LYS A 244 -6.27 26.28 -10.14
CA LYS A 244 -4.89 26.79 -10.27
C LYS A 244 -4.04 25.85 -11.11
N LEU A 245 -4.12 24.55 -10.88
CA LEU A 245 -3.37 23.56 -11.66
C LEU A 245 -3.73 23.60 -13.15
N LEU A 246 -5.02 23.79 -13.47
CA LEU A 246 -5.48 23.98 -14.84
C LEU A 246 -4.83 25.20 -15.54
N LEU A 247 -4.50 26.24 -14.78
CA LEU A 247 -3.88 27.46 -15.32
C LEU A 247 -2.35 27.36 -15.36
N GLN A 248 -1.75 26.66 -14.40
CA GLN A 248 -0.30 26.67 -14.18
C GLN A 248 0.44 25.50 -14.82
N ALA A 249 -0.20 24.33 -14.89
CA ALA A 249 0.43 23.09 -15.35
C ALA A 249 -0.50 22.23 -16.25
N PRO A 250 -1.22 22.82 -17.22
CA PRO A 250 -2.24 22.08 -17.99
C PRO A 250 -1.67 20.87 -18.74
N LEU A 251 -0.43 20.96 -19.25
CA LEU A 251 0.22 19.88 -19.98
C LEU A 251 0.70 18.75 -19.04
N SER A 252 1.15 19.10 -17.83
CA SER A 252 1.60 18.12 -16.85
C SER A 252 0.43 17.35 -16.22
N LEU A 253 -0.80 17.86 -16.26
CA LEU A 253 -1.95 17.20 -15.62
C LEU A 253 -2.34 15.86 -16.26
N LYS A 254 -2.09 15.66 -17.56
CA LYS A 254 -2.48 14.44 -18.26
C LYS A 254 -1.88 13.21 -17.56
N SER A 255 -2.73 12.29 -17.10
CA SER A 255 -2.34 11.07 -16.40
C SER A 255 -3.33 9.94 -16.65
N ASP A 256 -2.84 8.71 -16.83
CA ASP A 256 -3.68 7.54 -17.14
C ASP A 256 -4.47 7.06 -15.91
N ILE A 257 -3.90 7.24 -14.72
CA ILE A 257 -4.53 6.96 -13.43
C ILE A 257 -4.65 8.26 -12.61
N LEU A 258 -5.85 8.56 -12.15
CA LEU A 258 -6.09 9.65 -11.21
C LEU A 258 -6.42 9.09 -9.83
N PHE A 259 -5.75 9.57 -8.78
CA PHE A 259 -6.27 9.40 -7.43
C PHE A 259 -7.32 10.48 -7.19
N ALA A 260 -8.54 10.09 -6.83
CA ALA A 260 -9.65 11.03 -6.66
C ALA A 260 -9.29 12.04 -5.57
N PRO A 261 -9.25 13.35 -5.86
CA PRO A 261 -8.89 14.32 -4.85
C PRO A 261 -9.86 14.29 -3.68
N HIS A 262 -9.32 14.40 -2.47
CA HIS A 262 -10.12 14.48 -1.23
C HIS A 262 -11.08 13.31 -1.09
N HIS A 263 -10.58 12.10 -1.35
CA HIS A 263 -11.30 10.83 -1.25
C HIS A 263 -12.60 10.77 -2.06
N GLY A 264 -12.74 11.61 -3.09
CA GLY A 264 -13.97 11.75 -3.87
C GLY A 264 -15.04 12.62 -3.21
N SER A 265 -14.64 13.66 -2.47
CA SER A 265 -15.51 14.71 -1.93
C SER A 265 -16.16 15.57 -3.01
N ASN A 266 -17.35 16.11 -2.73
CA ASN A 266 -18.00 17.07 -3.64
C ASN A 266 -17.34 18.48 -3.60
N SER A 267 -16.36 18.69 -2.71
CA SER A 267 -15.48 19.87 -2.75
C SER A 267 -14.35 19.75 -3.79
N SER A 268 -14.25 18.63 -4.50
CA SER A 268 -13.20 18.39 -5.51
C SER A 268 -13.76 17.73 -6.78
N SER A 269 -12.87 17.20 -7.60
CA SER A 269 -13.09 16.43 -8.83
C SER A 269 -13.91 17.21 -9.86
N THR A 270 -13.63 18.50 -10.06
CA THR A 270 -14.39 19.33 -11.01
C THR A 270 -14.30 18.79 -12.44
N SER A 271 -15.37 18.94 -13.22
CA SER A 271 -15.38 18.43 -14.61
C SER A 271 -14.24 18.98 -15.47
N PRO A 272 -13.86 20.28 -15.40
CA PRO A 272 -12.68 20.77 -16.12
C PRO A 272 -11.38 20.09 -15.69
N PHE A 273 -11.20 19.81 -14.40
CA PHE A 273 -10.03 19.11 -13.88
C PHE A 273 -9.97 17.67 -14.38
N ILE A 274 -11.07 16.91 -14.25
CA ILE A 274 -11.14 15.53 -14.75
C ILE A 274 -10.83 15.48 -16.25
N LYS A 275 -11.38 16.41 -17.04
CA LYS A 275 -11.12 16.49 -18.49
C LYS A 275 -9.66 16.78 -18.83
N ALA A 276 -9.00 17.65 -18.06
CA ALA A 276 -7.59 17.97 -18.30
C ALA A 276 -6.66 16.83 -17.90
N VAL A 277 -6.96 16.11 -16.81
CA VAL A 277 -6.23 14.90 -16.43
C VAL A 277 -6.45 13.78 -17.45
N SER A 278 -7.69 13.66 -17.96
CA SER A 278 -8.11 12.65 -18.95
C SER A 278 -7.72 11.21 -18.57
N PRO A 279 -8.03 10.74 -17.34
CA PRO A 279 -7.62 9.40 -16.91
C PRO A 279 -8.49 8.31 -17.52
N HIS A 280 -7.93 7.11 -17.68
CA HIS A 280 -8.70 5.90 -17.97
C HIS A 280 -9.28 5.28 -16.70
N THR A 281 -8.56 5.41 -15.59
CA THR A 281 -8.96 4.89 -14.28
C THR A 281 -8.86 5.95 -13.19
N VAL A 282 -9.85 5.99 -12.29
CA VAL A 282 -9.77 6.73 -11.04
C VAL A 282 -9.72 5.76 -9.86
N ILE A 283 -8.76 5.96 -8.96
CA ILE A 283 -8.65 5.25 -7.70
C ILE A 283 -9.16 6.14 -6.57
N ILE A 284 -10.06 5.60 -5.76
CA ILE A 284 -10.67 6.27 -4.61
C ILE A 284 -10.22 5.53 -3.36
N SER A 285 -9.57 6.23 -2.44
CA SER A 285 -9.24 5.68 -1.13
C SER A 285 -10.28 6.10 -0.11
N ALA A 286 -11.36 5.32 0.03
CA ALA A 286 -12.44 5.63 0.97
C ALA A 286 -13.10 4.36 1.50
N GLY A 287 -13.10 4.19 2.82
CA GLY A 287 -13.69 3.01 3.46
C GLY A 287 -15.17 2.85 3.14
N ARG A 288 -15.65 1.61 2.95
CA ARG A 288 -17.02 1.28 2.52
C ARG A 288 -18.14 1.98 3.28
N TYR A 289 -17.95 2.17 4.59
CA TYR A 289 -18.92 2.76 5.51
C TYR A 289 -18.33 3.97 6.25
N ASN A 290 -17.55 4.79 5.56
CA ASN A 290 -16.98 6.00 6.16
C ASN A 290 -18.08 7.00 6.57
N ALA A 291 -17.85 7.71 7.68
CA ALA A 291 -18.81 8.67 8.25
C ALA A 291 -19.12 9.85 7.32
N TYR A 292 -18.22 10.14 6.37
CA TYR A 292 -18.33 11.24 5.41
C TYR A 292 -19.19 10.90 4.19
N ARG A 293 -19.61 9.63 4.05
CA ARG A 293 -20.37 9.10 2.89
C ARG A 293 -19.65 9.38 1.57
N LEU A 294 -18.34 9.20 1.58
CA LEU A 294 -17.47 9.31 0.40
C LEU A 294 -17.30 7.95 -0.29
N PRO A 295 -17.02 7.93 -1.60
CA PRO A 295 -17.09 9.06 -2.53
C PRO A 295 -18.54 9.53 -2.72
N HIS A 296 -18.73 10.84 -2.93
CA HIS A 296 -20.08 11.37 -3.11
C HIS A 296 -20.66 10.94 -4.46
N VAL A 297 -21.95 10.59 -4.51
CA VAL A 297 -22.65 10.14 -5.75
C VAL A 297 -22.46 11.08 -6.95
N LYS A 298 -22.44 12.41 -6.73
CA LYS A 298 -22.19 13.41 -7.79
C LYS A 298 -20.77 13.31 -8.36
N VAL A 299 -19.79 12.91 -7.56
CA VAL A 299 -18.41 12.69 -7.99
C VAL A 299 -18.33 11.42 -8.83
N LEU A 300 -18.94 10.32 -8.36
CA LEU A 300 -19.05 9.06 -9.12
C LEU A 300 -19.68 9.30 -10.49
N HIS A 301 -20.80 10.02 -10.54
CA HIS A 301 -21.48 10.32 -11.81
C HIS A 301 -20.61 11.13 -12.78
N ARG A 302 -19.75 12.05 -12.29
CA ARG A 302 -18.83 12.82 -13.15
C ARG A 302 -17.76 11.94 -13.78
N TYR A 303 -17.29 10.91 -13.08
CA TYR A 303 -16.35 9.93 -13.62
C TYR A 303 -17.05 8.97 -14.59
N GLN A 304 -18.20 8.42 -14.19
CA GLN A 304 -19.00 7.50 -15.02
C GLN A 304 -19.45 8.13 -16.34
N SER A 305 -19.87 9.41 -16.33
CA SER A 305 -20.29 10.12 -17.54
C SER A 305 -19.17 10.34 -18.56
N GLN A 306 -17.91 10.10 -18.16
CA GLN A 306 -16.73 10.18 -19.01
C GLN A 306 -16.12 8.80 -19.29
N HIS A 307 -16.85 7.72 -18.98
CA HIS A 307 -16.41 6.33 -19.15
C HIS A 307 -15.11 5.98 -18.42
N ILE A 308 -14.84 6.66 -17.29
CA ILE A 308 -13.66 6.42 -16.46
C ILE A 308 -13.93 5.23 -15.54
N ALA A 309 -13.05 4.24 -15.53
CA ALA A 309 -13.14 3.10 -14.62
C ALA A 309 -12.91 3.56 -13.18
N ILE A 310 -13.74 3.10 -12.23
CA ILE A 310 -13.68 3.52 -10.83
C ILE A 310 -13.27 2.33 -9.97
N LEU A 311 -12.16 2.48 -9.24
CA LEU A 311 -11.71 1.51 -8.25
C LEU A 311 -11.75 2.17 -6.87
N ASN A 312 -12.35 1.51 -5.88
CA ASN A 312 -12.39 2.01 -4.51
C ASN A 312 -11.77 0.98 -3.56
N THR A 313 -10.75 1.37 -2.80
CA THR A 313 -10.07 0.49 -1.84
C THR A 313 -11.02 -0.10 -0.81
N GLY A 314 -12.03 0.65 -0.35
CA GLY A 314 -13.03 0.14 0.58
C GLY A 314 -13.95 -0.95 -0.01
N GLN A 315 -13.95 -1.15 -1.33
CA GLN A 315 -14.72 -2.19 -2.01
C GLN A 315 -13.87 -3.37 -2.43
N VAL A 316 -12.66 -3.12 -2.93
CA VAL A 316 -11.78 -4.16 -3.52
C VAL A 316 -10.55 -4.47 -2.67
N GLY A 317 -10.41 -3.86 -1.49
CA GLY A 317 -9.20 -3.95 -0.67
C GLY A 317 -8.04 -3.16 -1.26
N ALA A 318 -6.81 -3.51 -0.88
CA ALA A 318 -5.62 -2.91 -1.47
C ALA A 318 -5.55 -3.17 -2.99
N ILE A 319 -5.07 -2.18 -3.74
CA ILE A 319 -4.99 -2.21 -5.20
C ILE A 319 -3.52 -2.18 -5.60
N ASP A 320 -3.11 -3.19 -6.35
CA ASP A 320 -1.76 -3.31 -6.90
C ASP A 320 -1.78 -3.14 -8.42
N PHE A 321 -0.83 -2.40 -8.95
CA PHE A 321 -0.62 -2.26 -10.39
C PHE A 321 0.84 -1.89 -10.71
N GLN A 322 1.22 -1.95 -11.97
CA GLN A 322 2.55 -1.59 -12.43
C GLN A 322 2.48 -0.49 -13.49
N LEU A 323 3.18 0.61 -13.26
CA LEU A 323 3.47 1.58 -14.30
C LEU A 323 4.60 1.03 -15.18
N SER A 324 4.40 1.06 -16.49
CA SER A 324 5.36 0.64 -17.51
C SER A 324 5.21 1.51 -18.77
N GLY A 325 5.89 1.15 -19.85
CA GLY A 325 5.65 1.73 -21.19
C GLY A 325 4.23 1.51 -21.72
N ASN A 326 3.45 0.56 -21.18
CA ASN A 326 2.05 0.37 -21.52
C ASN A 326 1.16 1.30 -20.66
N LYS A 327 0.23 2.02 -21.30
CA LYS A 327 -0.72 2.97 -20.66
C LYS A 327 -1.92 2.32 -19.98
N GLU A 328 -2.15 1.02 -20.22
CA GLU A 328 -3.22 0.25 -19.58
C GLU A 328 -2.62 -0.77 -18.61
N PRO A 329 -2.43 -0.39 -17.34
CA PRO A 329 -1.88 -1.31 -16.36
C PRO A 329 -2.91 -2.36 -15.95
N LEU A 330 -2.42 -3.58 -15.70
CA LEU A 330 -3.21 -4.63 -15.08
C LEU A 330 -3.34 -4.35 -13.58
N PHE A 331 -4.57 -4.32 -13.07
CA PHE A 331 -4.86 -4.17 -11.65
C PHE A 331 -5.08 -5.53 -10.98
N THR A 332 -4.58 -5.67 -9.75
CA THR A 332 -4.89 -6.78 -8.85
C THR A 332 -5.35 -6.25 -7.50
N PHE A 333 -6.13 -7.05 -6.78
CA PHE A 333 -6.88 -6.60 -5.60
C PHE A 333 -6.66 -7.55 -4.42
N ALA A 334 -6.64 -6.99 -3.20
CA ALA A 334 -6.45 -7.73 -1.94
C ALA A 334 -7.78 -8.21 -1.29
N GLY A 335 -8.91 -7.66 -1.71
CA GLY A 335 -10.24 -7.98 -1.19
C GLY A 335 -10.91 -9.12 -1.96
N ALA A 336 -11.79 -9.85 -1.28
CA ALA A 336 -12.63 -10.88 -1.92
C ALA A 336 -13.39 -10.25 -3.09
N GLY A 337 -13.23 -10.84 -4.28
CA GLY A 337 -13.72 -10.32 -5.56
C GLY A 337 -15.15 -9.78 -5.51
N VAL A 338 -15.37 -8.70 -6.27
CA VAL A 338 -16.68 -8.07 -6.49
C VAL A 338 -17.62 -9.02 -7.22
#